data_AF-A0A8T0R5A8-F1
#
_entry.id   AF-A0A8T0R5A8-F1
#
_cell.length_a   1.000
_cell.length_b   1.000
_cell.length_c   1.000
_cell.angle_alpha   90.00
_cell.angle_beta   90.00
_cell.angle_gamma   90.00
#
_symmetry.space_group_name_H-M   'P 1'
#
loop_
_entity.id
_entity.type
_entity.pdbx_description
1 polymer ?
#
loop_
_entity_poly.entity_id
_entity_poly.type
_entity_poly.pdbx_seq_one_letter_code
_entity_poly.pdbx_strand_id
1 'polypeptide(L)'
;MRKRRDQLKGEVCRMFEATKAMSMADTVKLVDTLERLGVDNHFVKEIDEALYRVHDEELDFGNSNDLHVVAVRFRLLRQHGFWVSADIFDKFRDDTGNFNINLSNDPRGLLSLYNAAHMAVPGEMVLDDAITFTRRHLGVAKSKLRSPMAEQVSRSLEIPLPRFMWQIEAVHYISEYEKEDEHNAMILELARLNFNLLRSVHLKELKSLSLWWRDLYDNVKLTYIRDRMVECYFYSITVFHGEENSIARIILAKMYVLLVLLDDTFDVRATFEESQMLDEALQRYDY
;
A
#
# COMPACT_ATOMS: atom_id res chain seq x y z
N MET A 1 16.22 11.27 -16.43
CA MET A 1 15.36 10.47 -15.52
C MET A 1 14.79 9.23 -16.21
N ARG A 2 13.88 9.33 -17.19
CA ARG A 2 13.25 8.15 -17.85
C ARG A 2 14.24 7.10 -18.36
N LYS A 3 15.21 7.49 -19.21
CA LYS A 3 16.24 6.58 -19.73
C LYS A 3 16.99 5.81 -18.63
N ARG A 4 17.36 6.47 -17.54
CA ARG A 4 18.06 5.83 -16.40
C ARG A 4 17.13 4.89 -15.65
N ARG A 5 15.89 5.30 -15.38
CA ARG A 5 14.86 4.43 -14.79
C ARG A 5 14.67 3.16 -15.62
N ASP A 6 14.55 3.28 -16.94
CA ASP A 6 14.30 2.13 -17.81
C ASP A 6 15.52 1.18 -17.86
N GLN A 7 16.74 1.72 -17.77
CA GLN A 7 17.95 0.90 -17.57
C GLN A 7 17.90 0.13 -16.24
N LEU A 8 17.57 0.81 -15.14
CA LEU A 8 17.49 0.19 -13.81
C LEU A 8 16.38 -0.85 -13.72
N LYS A 9 15.24 -0.62 -14.40
CA LYS A 9 14.20 -1.63 -14.56
C LYS A 9 14.76 -2.91 -15.18
N GLY A 10 15.54 -2.79 -16.26
CA GLY A 10 16.20 -3.95 -16.87
C GLY A 10 17.22 -4.64 -15.94
N GLU A 11 17.86 -3.92 -15.03
CA GLU A 11 18.72 -4.50 -13.99
C GLU A 11 17.92 -5.30 -12.96
N VAL A 12 16.79 -4.77 -12.49
CA VAL A 12 15.88 -5.49 -11.58
C VAL A 12 15.25 -6.72 -12.24
N CYS A 13 14.84 -6.64 -13.52
CA CYS A 13 14.36 -7.82 -14.26
C CYS A 13 15.41 -8.93 -14.30
N ARG A 14 16.71 -8.60 -14.46
CA ARG A 14 17.79 -9.59 -14.38
C ARG A 14 17.96 -10.20 -12.99
N MET A 15 17.67 -9.44 -11.93
CA MET A 15 17.60 -10.01 -10.57
C MET A 15 16.49 -11.06 -10.52
N PHE A 16 15.32 -10.78 -11.14
CA PHE A 16 14.24 -11.74 -11.25
C PHE A 16 14.60 -13.00 -12.07
N GLU A 17 15.37 -12.87 -13.14
CA GLU A 17 15.86 -14.03 -13.91
C GLU A 17 16.83 -14.90 -13.09
N ALA A 18 17.69 -14.27 -12.28
CA ALA A 18 18.60 -14.95 -11.36
C ALA A 18 17.86 -15.63 -10.19
N THR A 19 16.61 -15.28 -9.93
CA THR A 19 15.78 -15.86 -8.86
C THR A 19 15.53 -17.36 -8.99
N LYS A 20 15.81 -17.98 -10.15
CA LYS A 20 15.83 -19.45 -10.25
C LYS A 20 16.96 -20.10 -9.45
N ALA A 21 17.95 -19.32 -9.02
CA ALA A 21 19.07 -19.73 -8.17
C ALA A 21 19.11 -19.01 -6.82
N MET A 22 18.17 -18.09 -6.54
CA MET A 22 18.09 -17.39 -5.25
C MET A 22 17.32 -18.22 -4.22
N SER A 23 17.60 -18.00 -2.93
CA SER A 23 16.76 -18.57 -1.88
C SER A 23 15.35 -17.99 -1.95
N MET A 24 14.36 -18.75 -1.48
CA MET A 24 12.99 -18.23 -1.44
C MET A 24 12.84 -17.07 -0.45
N ALA A 25 13.66 -17.02 0.62
CA ALA A 25 13.70 -15.90 1.54
C ALA A 25 14.16 -14.60 0.85
N ASP A 26 15.20 -14.68 -0.01
CA ASP A 26 15.68 -13.53 -0.77
C ASP A 26 14.65 -13.08 -1.82
N THR A 27 13.92 -14.03 -2.40
CA THR A 27 12.82 -13.75 -3.34
C THR A 27 11.71 -12.94 -2.65
N VAL A 28 11.27 -13.41 -1.48
CA VAL A 28 10.26 -12.72 -0.65
C VAL A 28 10.74 -11.32 -0.25
N LYS A 29 12.00 -11.18 0.17
CA LYS A 29 12.60 -9.89 0.52
C LYS A 29 12.65 -8.92 -0.67
N LEU A 30 13.00 -9.41 -1.86
CA LEU A 30 13.04 -8.60 -3.07
C LEU A 30 11.65 -8.08 -3.43
N VAL A 31 10.65 -8.97 -3.47
CA VAL A 31 9.26 -8.58 -3.79
C VAL A 31 8.74 -7.57 -2.76
N ASP A 32 8.90 -7.83 -1.46
CA ASP A 32 8.51 -6.90 -0.40
C ASP A 32 9.15 -5.52 -0.57
N THR A 33 10.45 -5.50 -0.87
CA THR A 33 11.19 -4.26 -1.09
C THR A 33 10.63 -3.47 -2.28
N LEU A 34 10.31 -4.13 -3.38
CA LEU A 34 9.80 -3.46 -4.59
C LEU A 34 8.39 -2.89 -4.38
N GLU A 35 7.51 -3.62 -3.68
CA GLU A 35 6.17 -3.15 -3.34
C GLU A 35 6.20 -1.96 -2.39
N ARG A 36 6.96 -2.07 -1.30
CA ARG A 36 7.08 -0.97 -0.34
C ARG A 36 7.79 0.26 -0.92
N LEU A 37 8.60 0.10 -1.96
CA LEU A 37 9.18 1.25 -2.67
C LEU A 37 8.27 1.80 -3.78
N GLY A 38 7.10 1.20 -4.01
CA GLY A 38 6.12 1.64 -5.00
C GLY A 38 6.63 1.56 -6.43
N VAL A 39 7.39 0.50 -6.75
CA VAL A 39 7.94 0.23 -8.09
C VAL A 39 7.56 -1.15 -8.64
N ASP A 40 6.77 -1.91 -7.89
CA ASP A 40 6.21 -3.22 -8.24
C ASP A 40 5.39 -3.21 -9.53
N ASN A 41 4.68 -2.11 -9.82
CA ASN A 41 3.89 -1.96 -11.04
C ASN A 41 4.72 -2.09 -12.34
N HIS A 42 6.05 -1.98 -12.26
CA HIS A 42 6.95 -2.18 -13.39
C HIS A 42 7.31 -3.65 -13.64
N PHE A 43 6.98 -4.55 -12.71
CA PHE A 43 7.46 -5.93 -12.65
C PHE A 43 6.33 -6.93 -12.34
N VAL A 44 5.08 -6.59 -12.71
CA VAL A 44 3.88 -7.39 -12.38
C VAL A 44 4.08 -8.87 -12.74
N LYS A 45 4.52 -9.14 -13.97
CA LYS A 45 4.72 -10.51 -14.45
C LYS A 45 5.82 -11.24 -13.66
N GLU A 46 6.95 -10.58 -13.42
CA GLU A 46 8.07 -11.17 -12.69
C GLU A 46 7.72 -11.45 -11.22
N ILE A 47 6.94 -10.56 -10.60
CA ILE A 47 6.43 -10.74 -9.24
C ILE A 47 5.44 -11.90 -9.19
N ASP A 48 4.49 -11.98 -10.12
CA ASP A 48 3.52 -13.08 -10.20
C ASP A 48 4.23 -14.45 -10.33
N GLU A 49 5.20 -14.55 -11.23
CA GLU A 49 6.01 -15.77 -11.43
C GLU A 49 6.87 -16.10 -10.20
N ALA A 50 7.37 -15.09 -9.49
CA ALA A 50 8.13 -15.28 -8.25
C ALA A 50 7.24 -15.78 -7.10
N LEU A 51 6.07 -15.16 -6.91
CA LEU A 51 5.13 -15.53 -5.85
C LEU A 51 4.50 -16.90 -6.10
N TYR A 52 4.24 -17.27 -7.35
CA TYR A 52 3.79 -18.62 -7.69
C TYR A 52 4.79 -19.68 -7.22
N ARG A 53 6.09 -19.48 -7.42
CA ARG A 53 7.13 -20.41 -6.94
C ARG A 53 7.23 -20.44 -5.41
N VAL A 54 7.20 -19.27 -4.79
CA VAL A 54 7.19 -19.14 -3.31
C VAL A 54 5.96 -19.82 -2.69
N HIS A 55 4.84 -19.86 -3.41
CA HIS A 55 3.62 -20.58 -3.02
C HIS A 55 3.79 -22.09 -3.17
N ASP A 56 4.23 -22.59 -4.32
CA ASP A 56 4.35 -24.04 -4.61
C ASP A 56 5.36 -24.76 -3.68
N GLU A 57 6.41 -24.06 -3.26
CA GLU A 57 7.47 -24.60 -2.39
C GLU A 57 7.16 -24.41 -0.89
N GLU A 58 5.93 -24.69 -0.43
CA GLU A 58 5.48 -24.45 0.96
C GLU A 58 6.37 -25.15 2.02
N LEU A 59 6.93 -26.31 1.70
CA LEU A 59 7.73 -27.12 2.62
C LEU A 59 9.00 -26.41 3.11
N ASP A 60 9.65 -25.62 2.26
CA ASP A 60 10.88 -24.92 2.62
C ASP A 60 10.61 -23.82 3.67
N PHE A 61 9.48 -23.14 3.56
CA PHE A 61 9.07 -22.12 4.53
C PHE A 61 8.41 -22.68 5.78
N GLY A 62 7.77 -23.85 5.67
CA GLY A 62 7.30 -24.64 6.81
C GLY A 62 8.42 -24.84 7.83
N ASN A 63 9.63 -25.09 7.35
CA ASN A 63 10.82 -25.36 8.17
C ASN A 63 11.62 -24.11 8.59
N SER A 64 11.34 -22.93 8.02
CA SER A 64 12.04 -21.70 8.40
C SER A 64 11.67 -21.24 9.81
N ASN A 65 12.65 -20.99 10.67
CA ASN A 65 12.44 -20.43 12.01
C ASN A 65 12.52 -18.90 12.05
N ASP A 66 12.67 -18.25 10.89
CA ASP A 66 12.71 -16.79 10.78
C ASP A 66 11.28 -16.22 10.72
N LEU A 67 10.84 -15.61 11.83
CA LEU A 67 9.51 -15.02 11.93
C LEU A 67 9.27 -13.91 10.89
N HIS A 68 10.30 -13.08 10.62
CA HIS A 68 10.20 -12.01 9.64
C HIS A 68 9.91 -12.57 8.25
N VAL A 69 10.69 -13.56 7.81
CA VAL A 69 10.54 -14.18 6.48
C VAL A 69 9.17 -14.88 6.34
N VAL A 70 8.76 -15.66 7.35
CA VAL A 70 7.47 -16.38 7.31
C VAL A 70 6.29 -15.40 7.26
N ALA A 71 6.33 -14.34 8.08
CA ALA A 71 5.26 -13.35 8.12
C ALA A 71 5.19 -12.51 6.83
N VAL A 72 6.33 -12.10 6.26
CA VAL A 72 6.34 -11.37 4.99
C VAL A 72 5.81 -12.25 3.86
N ARG A 73 6.23 -13.52 3.78
CA ARG A 73 5.69 -14.48 2.81
C ARG A 73 4.16 -14.59 2.94
N PHE A 74 3.67 -14.82 4.16
CA PHE A 74 2.22 -14.95 4.41
C PHE A 74 1.46 -13.72 3.91
N ARG A 75 1.94 -12.51 4.24
CA ARG A 75 1.32 -11.26 3.80
C ARG A 75 1.31 -11.14 2.28
N LEU A 76 2.46 -11.30 1.63
CA LEU A 76 2.58 -11.16 0.17
C LEU A 76 1.67 -12.14 -0.57
N LEU A 77 1.71 -13.42 -0.18
CA LEU A 77 0.87 -14.44 -0.82
C LEU A 77 -0.62 -14.11 -0.69
N ARG A 78 -1.09 -13.76 0.52
CA ARG A 78 -2.49 -13.36 0.74
C ARG A 78 -2.85 -12.10 -0.04
N GLN A 79 -1.95 -11.12 -0.11
CA GLN A 79 -2.16 -9.85 -0.83
C GLN A 79 -2.33 -10.08 -2.34
N HIS A 80 -1.64 -11.07 -2.89
CA HIS A 80 -1.72 -11.47 -4.30
C HIS A 80 -2.75 -12.58 -4.57
N GLY A 81 -3.63 -12.86 -3.60
CA GLY A 81 -4.76 -13.78 -3.78
C GLY A 81 -4.45 -15.26 -3.61
N PHE A 82 -3.24 -15.61 -3.19
CA PHE A 82 -2.92 -16.99 -2.82
C PHE A 82 -3.45 -17.31 -1.42
N TRP A 83 -4.07 -18.47 -1.26
CA TRP A 83 -4.44 -18.99 0.04
C TRP A 83 -3.23 -19.62 0.74
N VAL A 84 -3.01 -19.24 1.99
CA VAL A 84 -1.97 -19.79 2.87
C VAL A 84 -2.55 -19.92 4.27
N SER A 85 -2.49 -21.10 4.89
CA SER A 85 -3.07 -21.28 6.23
C SER A 85 -2.34 -20.43 7.28
N ALA A 86 -3.10 -19.85 8.21
CA ALA A 86 -2.56 -19.13 9.35
C ALA A 86 -1.88 -20.06 10.38
N ASP A 87 -2.12 -21.37 10.31
CA ASP A 87 -1.48 -22.40 11.15
C ASP A 87 0.04 -22.43 10.97
N ILE A 88 0.57 -21.84 9.90
CA ILE A 88 2.02 -21.64 9.71
C ILE A 88 2.66 -20.88 10.87
N PHE A 89 1.86 -20.12 11.63
CA PHE A 89 2.33 -19.39 12.81
C PHE A 89 2.33 -20.21 14.11
N ASP A 90 1.75 -21.40 14.13
CA ASP A 90 1.65 -22.22 15.35
C ASP A 90 3.03 -22.68 15.85
N LYS A 91 4.01 -22.83 14.94
CA LYS A 91 5.40 -23.13 15.32
C LYS A 91 6.07 -22.04 16.16
N PHE A 92 5.51 -20.83 16.17
CA PHE A 92 5.99 -19.72 17.00
C PHE A 92 5.25 -19.63 18.35
N ARG A 93 4.34 -20.56 18.63
CA ARG A 93 3.68 -20.69 19.93
C ARG A 93 4.49 -21.56 20.89
N ASP A 94 4.27 -21.36 22.18
CA ASP A 94 4.78 -22.19 23.26
C ASP A 94 3.80 -23.31 23.63
N ASP A 95 4.19 -24.18 24.56
CA ASP A 95 3.38 -25.33 25.00
C ASP A 95 2.06 -24.92 25.68
N THR A 96 1.90 -23.64 26.06
CA THR A 96 0.65 -23.10 26.62
C THR A 96 -0.31 -22.62 25.53
N GLY A 97 0.11 -22.69 24.26
CA GLY A 97 -0.62 -22.20 23.11
C GLY A 97 -0.52 -20.70 22.92
N ASN A 98 0.37 -19.98 23.61
CA ASN A 98 0.59 -18.54 23.41
C ASN A 98 1.80 -18.28 22.51
N PHE A 99 1.87 -17.13 21.83
CA PHE A 99 3.10 -16.75 21.12
C PHE A 99 4.29 -16.66 22.09
N ASN A 100 5.39 -17.32 21.71
CA ASN A 100 6.56 -17.46 22.57
C ASN A 100 7.12 -16.08 22.95
N ILE A 101 7.28 -15.84 24.25
CA ILE A 101 7.76 -14.55 24.78
C ILE A 101 9.16 -14.17 24.25
N ASN A 102 9.98 -15.13 23.84
CA ASN A 102 11.30 -14.88 23.29
C ASN A 102 11.25 -14.09 21.97
N LEU A 103 10.13 -14.13 21.24
CA LEU A 103 9.90 -13.32 20.04
C LEU A 103 9.92 -11.82 20.34
N SER A 104 9.72 -11.42 21.60
CA SER A 104 9.83 -10.01 22.02
C SER A 104 11.23 -9.40 21.85
N ASN A 105 12.25 -10.25 21.64
CA ASN A 105 13.61 -9.82 21.34
C ASN A 105 13.85 -9.57 19.84
N ASP A 106 12.88 -9.83 18.97
CA ASP A 106 12.94 -9.57 17.52
C ASP A 106 11.85 -8.57 17.09
N PRO A 107 12.11 -7.25 17.22
CA PRO A 107 11.16 -6.23 16.80
C PRO A 107 10.83 -6.27 15.30
N ARG A 108 11.75 -6.74 14.45
CA ARG A 108 11.54 -6.85 13.01
C ARG A 108 10.56 -7.96 12.68
N GLY A 109 10.76 -9.15 13.26
CA GLY A 109 9.82 -10.27 13.15
C GLY A 109 8.44 -9.92 13.71
N LEU A 110 8.39 -9.24 14.86
CA LEU A 110 7.11 -8.78 15.43
C LEU A 110 6.38 -7.79 14.52
N LEU A 111 7.08 -6.83 13.92
CA LEU A 111 6.47 -5.87 12.99
C LEU A 111 5.92 -6.57 11.75
N SER A 112 6.66 -7.53 11.20
CA SER A 112 6.19 -8.33 10.08
C SER A 112 4.99 -9.19 10.44
N LEU A 113 5.00 -9.86 11.59
CA LEU A 113 3.87 -10.64 12.08
C LEU A 113 2.64 -9.76 12.32
N TYR A 114 2.82 -8.58 12.92
CA TYR A 114 1.74 -7.62 13.12
C TYR A 114 1.08 -7.26 11.79
N ASN A 115 1.88 -6.86 10.79
CA ASN A 115 1.37 -6.49 9.47
C ASN A 115 0.73 -7.68 8.74
N ALA A 116 1.30 -8.87 8.84
CA ALA A 116 0.76 -10.10 8.25
C ALA A 116 -0.58 -10.50 8.86
N ALA A 117 -0.72 -10.37 10.19
CA ALA A 117 -1.95 -10.74 10.89
C ALA A 117 -3.13 -9.83 10.53
N HIS A 118 -2.90 -8.61 10.03
CA HIS A 118 -3.98 -7.76 9.48
C HIS A 118 -4.51 -8.21 8.11
N MET A 119 -3.99 -9.32 7.56
CA MET A 119 -4.56 -10.04 6.41
C MET A 119 -5.60 -11.10 6.81
N ALA A 120 -5.96 -11.17 8.10
CA ALA A 120 -6.87 -12.18 8.64
C ALA A 120 -8.23 -12.19 7.94
N VAL A 121 -8.76 -13.40 7.74
CA VAL A 121 -10.15 -13.64 7.35
C VAL A 121 -10.96 -14.17 8.55
N PRO A 122 -12.30 -14.08 8.53
CA PRO A 122 -13.12 -14.57 9.64
C PRO A 122 -12.81 -16.04 10.00
N GLY A 123 -12.60 -16.31 11.29
CA GLY A 123 -12.29 -17.64 11.82
C GLY A 123 -10.81 -17.88 12.13
N GLU A 124 -9.90 -17.01 11.71
CA GLU A 124 -8.45 -17.15 11.97
C GLU A 124 -8.03 -16.54 13.32
N MET A 125 -8.53 -17.12 14.42
CA MET A 125 -8.24 -16.65 15.79
C MET A 125 -6.74 -16.54 16.10
N VAL A 126 -5.90 -17.37 15.45
CA VAL A 126 -4.44 -17.33 15.58
C VAL A 126 -3.86 -15.95 15.21
N LEU A 127 -4.48 -15.23 14.26
CA LEU A 127 -4.03 -13.92 13.83
C LEU A 127 -4.53 -12.80 14.76
N ASP A 128 -5.70 -12.95 15.38
CA ASP A 128 -6.17 -12.02 16.42
C ASP A 128 -5.25 -12.04 17.66
N ASP A 129 -4.84 -13.24 18.07
CA ASP A 129 -3.82 -13.43 19.09
C ASP A 129 -2.49 -12.78 18.69
N ALA A 130 -2.08 -12.95 17.42
CA ALA A 130 -0.85 -12.39 16.88
C ALA A 130 -0.89 -10.86 16.92
N ILE A 131 -2.00 -10.23 16.52
CA ILE A 131 -2.19 -8.77 16.60
C ILE A 131 -2.06 -8.30 18.05
N THR A 132 -2.72 -8.98 18.99
CA THR A 132 -2.70 -8.61 20.41
C THR A 132 -1.29 -8.72 20.99
N PHE A 133 -0.61 -9.84 20.74
CA PHE A 133 0.75 -10.11 21.19
C PHE A 133 1.74 -9.09 20.61
N THR A 134 1.79 -8.96 19.29
CA THR A 134 2.75 -8.08 18.61
C THR A 134 2.52 -6.62 18.96
N ARG A 135 1.27 -6.13 19.01
CA ARG A 135 0.95 -4.75 19.42
C ARG A 135 1.48 -4.43 20.80
N ARG A 136 1.30 -5.32 21.77
CA ARG A 136 1.78 -5.14 23.15
C ARG A 136 3.31 -5.03 23.16
N HIS A 137 4.01 -5.97 22.53
CA HIS A 137 5.47 -6.02 22.59
C HIS A 137 6.13 -4.89 21.77
N LEU A 138 5.59 -4.57 20.60
CA LEU A 138 6.04 -3.43 19.80
C LEU A 138 5.80 -2.10 20.53
N GLY A 139 4.67 -1.95 21.22
CA GLY A 139 4.37 -0.76 22.03
C GLY A 139 5.40 -0.52 23.15
N VAL A 140 5.84 -1.59 23.81
CA VAL A 140 6.90 -1.52 24.85
C VAL A 140 8.27 -1.26 24.22
N ALA A 141 8.59 -1.91 23.10
CA ALA A 141 9.88 -1.80 22.44
C ALA A 141 10.09 -0.44 21.77
N LYS A 142 9.02 0.21 21.27
CA LYS A 142 9.06 1.44 20.44
C LYS A 142 10.05 2.49 20.91
N SER A 143 10.07 2.81 22.20
CA SER A 143 10.94 3.86 22.78
C SER A 143 12.44 3.52 22.78
N LYS A 144 12.79 2.24 22.59
CA LYS A 144 14.17 1.72 22.61
C LYS A 144 14.72 1.45 21.20
N LEU A 145 13.87 1.49 20.18
CA LEU A 145 14.26 1.22 18.79
C LEU A 145 14.98 2.44 18.19
N ARG A 146 15.90 2.17 17.27
CA ARG A 146 16.59 3.20 16.48
C ARG A 146 15.82 3.47 15.18
N SER A 147 16.06 4.63 14.58
CA SER A 147 15.60 4.92 13.21
C SER A 147 16.26 3.95 12.22
N PRO A 148 15.54 3.47 11.18
CA PRO A 148 14.15 3.81 10.82
C PRO A 148 13.08 2.93 11.51
N MET A 149 13.48 1.94 12.30
CA MET A 149 12.56 0.93 12.84
C MET A 149 11.55 1.53 13.83
N ALA A 150 11.97 2.52 14.63
CA ALA A 150 11.06 3.21 15.55
C ALA A 150 9.91 3.91 14.81
N GLU A 151 10.20 4.55 13.68
CA GLU A 151 9.23 5.22 12.82
C GLU A 151 8.30 4.22 12.12
N GLN A 152 8.85 3.13 11.59
CA GLN A 152 8.07 2.04 10.97
C GLN A 152 7.07 1.44 11.98
N VAL A 153 7.54 1.09 13.18
CA VAL A 153 6.69 0.58 14.27
C VAL A 153 5.63 1.61 14.65
N SER A 154 6.00 2.89 14.77
CA SER A 154 5.04 3.95 15.08
C SER A 154 3.91 4.01 14.06
N ARG A 155 4.24 3.99 12.76
CA ARG A 155 3.24 4.09 11.69
C ARG A 155 2.35 2.85 11.62
N SER A 156 2.92 1.64 11.66
CA SER A 156 2.13 0.41 11.58
C SER A 156 1.16 0.26 12.77
N LEU A 157 1.56 0.71 13.97
CA LEU A 157 0.66 0.69 15.14
C LEU A 157 -0.51 1.68 15.02
N GLU A 158 -0.35 2.77 14.26
CA GLU A 158 -1.42 3.72 13.94
C GLU A 158 -2.35 3.16 12.87
N ILE A 159 -1.78 2.78 11.71
CA ILE A 159 -2.49 2.12 10.62
C ILE A 159 -1.63 0.95 10.11
N PRO A 160 -2.12 -0.29 10.20
CA PRO A 160 -1.40 -1.46 9.72
C PRO A 160 -1.06 -1.37 8.24
N LEU A 161 0.08 -1.94 7.84
CA LEU A 161 0.58 -1.89 6.46
C LEU A 161 -0.49 -2.30 5.42
N PRO A 162 -1.23 -3.41 5.56
CA PRO A 162 -2.25 -3.79 4.56
C PRO A 162 -3.42 -2.81 4.40
N ARG A 163 -3.63 -1.93 5.38
CA ARG A 163 -4.71 -0.93 5.40
C ARG A 163 -4.19 0.47 5.07
N PHE A 164 -2.88 0.64 4.95
CA PHE A 164 -2.25 1.93 4.75
C PHE A 164 -2.20 2.26 3.27
N MET A 165 -2.34 3.55 2.92
CA MET A 165 -2.26 3.99 1.53
C MET A 165 -0.83 3.82 1.02
N TRP A 166 -0.65 2.89 0.08
CA TRP A 166 0.67 2.46 -0.38
C TRP A 166 1.51 3.60 -0.97
N GLN A 167 0.94 4.64 -1.60
CA GLN A 167 1.75 5.77 -2.09
C GLN A 167 2.39 6.55 -0.95
N ILE A 168 1.67 6.70 0.16
CA ILE A 168 2.17 7.40 1.35
C ILE A 168 3.20 6.50 2.04
N GLU A 169 2.94 5.20 2.09
CA GLU A 169 3.91 4.21 2.56
C GLU A 169 5.22 4.34 1.81
N ALA A 170 5.19 4.33 0.48
CA ALA A 170 6.36 4.41 -0.36
C ALA A 170 7.16 5.69 -0.15
N VAL A 171 6.50 6.84 0.08
CA VAL A 171 7.18 8.10 0.41
C VAL A 171 8.00 7.98 1.70
N HIS A 172 7.41 7.37 2.73
CA HIS A 172 8.13 7.13 3.99
C HIS A 172 9.24 6.10 3.78
N TYR A 173 8.93 4.97 3.15
CA TYR A 173 9.84 3.85 3.03
C TYR A 173 11.06 4.17 2.16
N ILE A 174 10.94 4.99 1.11
CA ILE A 174 12.10 5.46 0.33
C ILE A 174 13.16 6.12 1.23
N SER A 175 12.74 6.89 2.23
CA SER A 175 13.67 7.59 3.14
C SER A 175 14.21 6.69 4.25
N GLU A 176 13.47 5.64 4.59
CA GLU A 176 13.84 4.67 5.60
C GLU A 176 14.76 3.60 5.07
N TYR A 177 14.47 3.10 3.87
CA TYR A 177 15.25 2.09 3.19
C TYR A 177 16.70 2.56 2.97
N GLU A 178 16.93 3.85 2.69
CA GLU A 178 18.29 4.41 2.64
C GLU A 178 19.09 4.24 3.94
N LYS A 179 18.41 4.13 5.09
CA LYS A 179 19.04 3.98 6.41
C LYS A 179 19.18 2.52 6.83
N GLU A 180 18.68 1.57 6.05
CA GLU A 180 18.82 0.15 6.34
C GLU A 180 20.21 -0.34 5.89
N ASP A 181 20.87 -1.15 6.72
CA ASP A 181 22.26 -1.58 6.48
C ASP A 181 22.42 -2.39 5.19
N GLU A 182 21.39 -3.16 4.81
CA GLU A 182 21.40 -4.08 3.67
C GLU A 182 20.70 -3.52 2.42
N HIS A 183 20.46 -2.21 2.37
CA HIS A 183 19.69 -1.64 1.27
C HIS A 183 20.40 -1.77 -0.08
N ASN A 184 19.62 -2.08 -1.11
CA ASN A 184 20.09 -2.09 -2.48
C ASN A 184 20.00 -0.67 -3.08
N ALA A 185 21.16 -0.01 -3.21
CA ALA A 185 21.27 1.35 -3.73
C ALA A 185 20.68 1.52 -5.15
N MET A 186 20.74 0.47 -5.98
CA MET A 186 20.19 0.50 -7.33
C MET A 186 18.65 0.54 -7.32
N ILE A 187 18.02 -0.29 -6.47
CA ILE A 187 16.55 -0.29 -6.30
C ILE A 187 16.10 1.04 -5.68
N LEU A 188 16.86 1.58 -4.71
CA LEU A 188 16.57 2.89 -4.13
C LEU A 188 16.65 4.02 -5.17
N GLU A 189 17.66 4.00 -6.06
CA GLU A 189 17.76 4.95 -7.17
C GLU A 189 16.54 4.83 -8.10
N LEU A 190 16.14 3.61 -8.44
CA LEU A 190 14.95 3.34 -9.25
C LEU A 190 13.69 3.95 -8.60
N ALA A 191 13.47 3.70 -7.30
CA ALA A 191 12.33 4.23 -6.56
C ALA A 191 12.30 5.76 -6.56
N ARG A 192 13.44 6.41 -6.31
CA ARG A 192 13.57 7.89 -6.34
C ARG A 192 13.26 8.46 -7.72
N LEU A 193 13.75 7.83 -8.78
CA LEU A 193 13.47 8.26 -10.15
C LEU A 193 11.99 8.06 -10.50
N ASN A 194 11.39 6.93 -10.11
CA ASN A 194 9.97 6.66 -10.33
C ASN A 194 9.09 7.69 -9.61
N PHE A 195 9.35 7.92 -8.33
CA PHE A 195 8.64 8.91 -7.52
C PHE A 195 8.69 10.32 -8.14
N ASN A 196 9.87 10.77 -8.56
CA ASN A 196 10.03 12.10 -9.16
C ASN A 196 9.30 12.25 -10.51
N LEU A 197 9.28 11.18 -11.33
CA LEU A 197 8.54 11.17 -12.59
C LEU A 197 7.03 11.20 -12.35
N LEU A 198 6.51 10.34 -11.46
CA LEU A 198 5.11 10.33 -11.08
C LEU A 198 4.67 11.68 -10.48
N ARG A 199 5.48 12.25 -9.59
CA ARG A 199 5.23 13.59 -9.03
C ARG A 199 5.10 14.66 -10.11
N SER A 200 5.95 14.62 -11.14
CA SER A 200 5.86 15.57 -12.26
C SER A 200 4.56 15.42 -13.04
N VAL A 201 4.11 14.19 -13.27
CA VAL A 201 2.82 13.89 -13.89
C VAL A 201 1.67 14.39 -13.01
N HIS A 202 1.69 14.08 -11.72
CA HIS A 202 0.65 14.49 -10.79
C HIS A 202 0.50 16.02 -10.67
N LEU A 203 1.61 16.77 -10.68
CA LEU A 203 1.57 18.24 -10.66
C LEU A 203 0.94 18.83 -11.94
N LYS A 204 1.12 18.19 -13.09
CA LYS A 204 0.48 18.61 -14.35
C LYS A 204 -1.01 18.30 -14.37
N GLU A 205 -1.38 17.14 -13.83
CA GLU A 205 -2.79 16.73 -13.65
C GLU A 205 -3.50 17.71 -12.72
N LEU A 206 -2.93 17.98 -11.54
CA LEU A 206 -3.49 18.91 -10.57
C LEU A 206 -3.61 20.33 -11.15
N LYS A 207 -2.61 20.83 -11.88
CA LYS A 207 -2.71 22.12 -12.57
C LYS A 207 -3.89 22.16 -13.54
N SER A 208 -4.07 21.11 -14.34
CA SER A 208 -5.16 21.01 -15.32
C SER A 208 -6.52 20.94 -14.62
N LEU A 209 -6.62 20.18 -13.54
CA LEU A 209 -7.82 20.05 -12.71
C LEU A 209 -8.18 21.34 -12.00
N SER A 210 -7.20 22.08 -11.45
CA SER A 210 -7.45 23.38 -10.83
C SER A 210 -7.97 24.43 -11.82
N LEU A 211 -7.46 24.44 -13.06
CA LEU A 211 -8.00 25.32 -14.11
C LEU A 211 -9.43 24.93 -14.47
N TRP A 212 -9.68 23.65 -14.70
CA TRP A 212 -11.02 23.14 -14.99
C TRP A 212 -12.01 23.43 -13.86
N TRP A 213 -11.60 23.25 -12.60
CA TRP A 213 -12.44 23.48 -11.43
C TRP A 213 -12.80 24.96 -11.29
N ARG A 214 -11.82 25.85 -11.45
CA ARG A 214 -12.07 27.30 -11.45
C ARG A 214 -13.08 27.68 -12.53
N ASP A 215 -12.89 27.18 -13.75
CA ASP A 215 -13.78 27.48 -14.86
C ASP A 215 -15.20 26.93 -14.59
N LEU A 216 -15.34 25.73 -13.99
CA LEU A 216 -16.63 25.19 -13.57
C LEU A 216 -17.28 26.04 -12.48
N TYR A 217 -16.53 26.39 -11.43
CA TYR A 217 -17.00 27.20 -10.32
C TYR A 217 -17.48 28.57 -10.79
N ASP A 218 -16.74 29.24 -11.68
CA ASP A 218 -17.10 30.53 -12.27
C ASP A 218 -18.38 30.47 -13.13
N ASN A 219 -18.68 29.30 -13.69
CA ASN A 219 -19.90 29.07 -14.47
C ASN A 219 -21.12 28.77 -13.58
N VAL A 220 -21.00 27.84 -12.62
CA VAL A 220 -22.15 27.42 -11.79
C VAL A 220 -22.44 28.39 -10.64
N LYS A 221 -21.40 29.04 -10.09
CA LYS A 221 -21.49 30.09 -9.05
C LYS A 221 -22.25 29.70 -7.78
N LEU A 222 -22.13 28.44 -7.37
CA LEU A 222 -22.74 27.95 -6.14
C LEU A 222 -21.92 28.41 -4.93
N THR A 223 -22.46 29.34 -4.15
CA THR A 223 -21.77 29.96 -3.01
C THR A 223 -21.66 29.07 -1.76
N TYR A 224 -22.40 27.94 -1.74
CA TYR A 224 -22.49 27.02 -0.61
C TYR A 224 -21.60 25.78 -0.74
N ILE A 225 -20.89 25.64 -1.87
CA ILE A 225 -20.09 24.47 -2.19
C ILE A 225 -18.70 24.56 -1.55
N ARG A 226 -18.22 23.44 -1.02
CA ARG A 226 -16.85 23.28 -0.52
C ARG A 226 -15.86 23.11 -1.67
N ASP A 227 -14.71 23.78 -1.60
CA ASP A 227 -13.58 23.47 -2.50
C ASP A 227 -12.86 22.20 -2.03
N ARG A 228 -13.00 21.12 -2.79
CA ARG A 228 -12.41 19.80 -2.52
C ARG A 228 -11.58 19.25 -3.67
N MET A 229 -11.15 20.09 -4.60
CA MET A 229 -10.48 19.61 -5.82
C MET A 229 -9.16 18.87 -5.50
N VAL A 230 -8.40 19.35 -4.51
CA VAL A 230 -7.13 18.70 -4.11
C VAL A 230 -7.40 17.35 -3.45
N GLU A 231 -8.38 17.26 -2.55
CA GLU A 231 -8.76 16.03 -1.86
C GLU A 231 -9.33 15.00 -2.84
N CYS A 232 -10.22 15.41 -3.74
CA CYS A 232 -10.76 14.55 -4.80
C CYS A 232 -9.65 13.98 -5.68
N TYR A 233 -8.69 14.82 -6.05
CA TYR A 233 -7.54 14.36 -6.82
C TYR A 233 -6.61 13.45 -6.02
N PHE A 234 -6.38 13.73 -4.74
CA PHE A 234 -5.62 12.87 -3.85
C PHE A 234 -6.21 11.46 -3.79
N TYR A 235 -7.53 11.34 -3.62
CA TYR A 235 -8.21 10.03 -3.71
C TYR A 235 -8.01 9.35 -5.06
N SER A 236 -8.06 10.09 -6.18
CA SER A 236 -7.85 9.49 -7.50
C SER A 236 -6.46 8.85 -7.66
N ILE A 237 -5.41 9.45 -7.07
CA ILE A 237 -4.06 8.88 -7.07
C ILE A 237 -4.04 7.53 -6.36
N THR A 238 -4.75 7.41 -5.24
CA THR A 238 -4.80 6.16 -4.44
C THR A 238 -5.36 4.97 -5.21
N VAL A 239 -6.31 5.23 -6.11
CA VAL A 239 -6.98 4.22 -6.93
C VAL A 239 -6.15 3.81 -8.16
N PHE A 240 -5.59 4.78 -8.89
CA PHE A 240 -4.94 4.53 -10.18
C PHE A 240 -3.45 4.87 -10.17
N HIS A 241 -2.63 3.84 -10.33
CA HIS A 241 -1.17 3.93 -10.13
C HIS A 241 -0.45 4.14 -11.45
N GLY A 242 0.86 4.39 -11.41
CA GLY A 242 1.65 4.50 -12.65
C GLY A 242 1.37 5.76 -13.49
N GLU A 243 2.24 6.03 -14.46
CA GLU A 243 2.15 7.23 -15.28
C GLU A 243 1.07 7.10 -16.36
N GLU A 244 0.83 5.87 -16.81
CA GLU A 244 -0.11 5.47 -17.85
C GLU A 244 -1.57 5.77 -17.49
N ASN A 245 -1.91 5.79 -16.20
CA ASN A 245 -3.29 5.99 -15.74
C ASN A 245 -3.67 7.46 -15.51
N SER A 246 -2.94 8.40 -16.13
CA SER A 246 -3.16 9.84 -16.02
C SER A 246 -4.60 10.27 -16.34
N ILE A 247 -5.13 9.77 -17.46
CA ILE A 247 -6.50 10.10 -17.89
C ILE A 247 -7.53 9.56 -16.89
N ALA A 248 -7.34 8.33 -16.42
CA ALA A 248 -8.23 7.70 -15.44
C ALA A 248 -8.28 8.51 -14.13
N ARG A 249 -7.13 8.98 -13.62
CA ARG A 249 -7.07 9.86 -12.44
C ARG A 249 -7.81 11.18 -12.66
N ILE A 250 -7.58 11.84 -13.79
CA ILE A 250 -8.27 13.11 -14.10
C ILE A 250 -9.79 12.91 -14.14
N ILE A 251 -10.26 11.86 -14.84
CA ILE A 251 -11.70 11.58 -14.94
C ILE A 251 -12.29 11.30 -13.56
N LEU A 252 -11.65 10.41 -12.78
CA LEU A 252 -12.12 10.04 -11.45
C LEU A 252 -12.13 11.25 -10.50
N ALA A 253 -11.11 12.11 -10.53
CA ALA A 253 -11.07 13.33 -9.73
C ALA A 253 -12.22 14.29 -10.08
N LYS A 254 -12.54 14.45 -11.38
CA LYS A 254 -13.70 15.24 -11.81
C LYS A 254 -15.02 14.64 -11.34
N MET A 255 -15.17 13.31 -11.43
CA MET A 255 -16.35 12.62 -10.93
C MET A 255 -16.53 12.85 -9.43
N TYR A 256 -15.47 12.74 -8.63
CA TYR A 256 -15.54 13.03 -7.19
C TYR A 256 -15.95 14.48 -6.91
N VAL A 257 -15.42 15.45 -7.65
CA VAL A 257 -15.83 16.86 -7.50
C VAL A 257 -17.32 17.03 -7.80
N LEU A 258 -17.83 16.43 -8.88
CA LEU A 258 -19.26 16.49 -9.21
C LEU A 258 -20.14 15.80 -8.14
N LEU A 259 -19.66 14.70 -7.55
CA LEU A 259 -20.33 14.06 -6.42
C LEU A 259 -20.36 14.97 -5.19
N VAL A 260 -19.27 15.68 -4.89
CA VAL A 260 -19.24 16.68 -3.80
C VAL A 260 -20.23 17.82 -4.08
N LEU A 261 -20.39 18.26 -5.33
CA LEU A 261 -21.40 19.27 -5.69
C LEU A 261 -22.83 18.80 -5.39
N LEU A 262 -23.12 17.54 -5.73
CA LEU A 262 -24.43 16.94 -5.48
C LEU A 262 -24.65 16.76 -3.98
N ASP A 263 -23.69 16.18 -3.27
CA ASP A 263 -23.67 16.01 -1.81
C ASP A 263 -23.98 17.33 -1.08
N ASP A 264 -23.21 18.39 -1.36
CA ASP A 264 -23.43 19.71 -0.75
C ASP A 264 -24.81 20.30 -1.10
N THR A 265 -25.34 20.01 -2.28
CA THR A 265 -26.66 20.48 -2.69
C THR A 265 -27.77 19.78 -1.91
N PHE A 266 -27.71 18.46 -1.77
CA PHE A 266 -28.68 17.69 -0.98
C PHE A 266 -28.59 18.00 0.52
N ASP A 267 -27.38 18.15 1.07
CA ASP A 267 -27.18 18.27 2.52
C ASP A 267 -27.38 19.69 3.05
N VAL A 268 -26.97 20.71 2.30
CA VAL A 268 -26.91 22.10 2.81
C VAL A 268 -28.01 22.97 2.23
N ARG A 269 -28.39 22.75 0.96
CA ARG A 269 -29.16 23.73 0.21
C ARG A 269 -30.60 23.32 -0.10
N ALA A 270 -30.79 22.11 -0.61
CA ALA A 270 -32.07 21.67 -1.17
C ALA A 270 -33.10 21.42 -0.06
N THR A 271 -34.32 21.91 -0.29
CA THR A 271 -35.50 21.42 0.43
C THR A 271 -35.83 19.99 -0.01
N PHE A 272 -36.66 19.29 0.76
CA PHE A 272 -37.07 17.92 0.41
C PHE A 272 -37.71 17.84 -0.98
N GLU A 273 -38.58 18.80 -1.31
CA GLU A 273 -39.23 18.88 -2.62
C GLU A 273 -38.22 19.14 -3.76
N GLU A 274 -37.25 20.05 -3.56
CA GLU A 274 -36.18 20.30 -4.54
C GLU A 274 -35.26 19.09 -4.71
N SER A 275 -34.97 18.37 -3.62
CA SER A 275 -34.22 17.12 -3.65
C SER A 275 -34.93 16.04 -4.47
N GLN A 276 -36.25 15.89 -4.31
CA GLN A 276 -37.04 14.95 -5.12
C GLN A 276 -37.01 15.32 -6.60
N MET A 277 -37.15 16.61 -6.93
CA MET A 277 -37.08 17.08 -8.32
C MET A 277 -35.70 16.83 -8.94
N LEU A 278 -34.62 17.04 -8.18
CA LEU A 278 -33.26 16.78 -8.64
C LEU A 278 -33.01 15.27 -8.83
N ASP A 279 -33.45 14.42 -7.91
CA ASP A 279 -33.35 12.96 -8.03
C ASP A 279 -34.10 12.46 -9.27
N GLU A 280 -35.35 12.91 -9.50
CA GLU A 280 -36.10 12.56 -10.71
C GLU A 280 -35.37 13.01 -11.98
N ALA A 281 -34.76 14.21 -11.99
CA ALA A 281 -34.00 14.70 -13.13
C ALA A 281 -32.77 13.82 -13.41
N LEU A 282 -32.03 13.44 -12.37
CA LEU A 282 -30.87 12.53 -12.48
C LEU A 282 -31.28 11.15 -12.99
N GLN A 283 -32.43 10.63 -12.58
CA GLN A 283 -32.94 9.33 -13.03
C GLN A 283 -33.43 9.35 -14.49
N ARG A 284 -34.07 10.44 -14.92
CA ARG A 284 -34.53 10.58 -16.32
C ARG A 284 -33.38 10.65 -17.31
N TYR A 285 -32.27 11.28 -16.93
CA TYR A 285 -31.10 11.49 -17.80
C TYR A 285 -31.46 12.18 -19.14
N ASP A 286 -32.53 12.97 -19.15
CA ASP A 286 -32.97 13.76 -20.30
C ASP A 286 -32.22 15.11 -20.29
N TYR A 287 -31.41 15.34 -21.32
CA TYR A 287 -30.64 16.58 -21.55
C TYR A 287 -31.44 17.62 -22.34
#